data_AF-A0A7W1FQE4-F1
#
_entry.id   AF-A0A7W1FQE4-F1
#
_cell.length_a   1.000
_cell.length_b   1.000
_cell.length_c   1.000
_cell.angle_alpha   90.00
_cell.angle_beta   90.00
_cell.angle_gamma   90.00
#
_symmetry.space_group_name_H-M   'P 1'
#
loop_
_entity.id
_entity.type
_entity.pdbx_description
1 polymer ?
#
loop_
_entity_poly.entity_id
_entity_poly.type
_entity_poly.pdbx_seq_one_letter_code
_entity_poly.pdbx_strand_id
1 'polypeptide(L)'
;VEDGPALLGANYTEVRYEDLLVRPNEEVERLLGYLGVDTDETLVERCVSQASFEKLSKGRERGEEDPSSFYRKGVAGDWRNYFTEEDGRIFKEEAGELLIRLGYEEDLDW
;
A
#
# COMPACT_ATOMS: atom_id res chain seq x y z
N VAL A 1 7.00 12.68 19.27
CA VAL A 1 5.65 12.96 18.74
C VAL A 1 4.86 11.71 19.01
N GLU A 2 3.75 11.80 19.73
CA GLU A 2 2.82 10.65 19.88
C GLU A 2 2.15 10.41 18.53
N ASP A 3 2.14 9.15 18.09
CA ASP A 3 1.60 8.73 16.80
C ASP A 3 0.18 8.15 16.94
N GLY A 4 -0.38 7.67 15.83
CA GLY A 4 -1.75 7.15 15.77
C GLY A 4 -2.07 6.16 16.90
N PRO A 5 -1.27 5.10 17.12
CA PRO A 5 -1.47 4.15 18.20
C PRO A 5 -1.49 4.80 19.59
N ALA A 6 -0.56 5.72 19.87
CA ALA A 6 -0.49 6.41 21.17
C ALA A 6 -1.69 7.34 21.41
N LEU A 7 -2.19 8.00 20.36
CA LEU A 7 -3.26 9.00 20.46
C LEU A 7 -4.68 8.39 20.46
N LEU A 8 -4.88 7.31 19.72
CA LEU A 8 -6.21 6.78 19.40
C LEU A 8 -6.43 5.35 19.92
N GLY A 9 -5.37 4.65 20.33
CA GLY A 9 -5.44 3.31 20.91
C GLY A 9 -6.23 2.34 20.04
N ALA A 10 -7.29 1.74 20.60
CA ALA A 10 -8.16 0.79 19.90
C ALA A 10 -8.98 1.40 18.75
N ASN A 11 -9.07 2.74 18.67
CA ASN A 11 -9.73 3.45 17.58
C ASN A 11 -8.75 3.87 16.47
N TYR A 12 -7.67 3.12 16.31
CA TYR A 12 -6.74 3.27 15.21
C TYR A 12 -6.37 1.93 14.59
N THR A 13 -6.30 1.91 13.27
CA THR A 13 -5.76 0.80 12.49
C THR A 13 -4.86 1.35 11.39
N GLU A 14 -3.61 0.87 11.33
CA GLU A 14 -2.70 1.18 10.24
C GLU A 14 -3.01 0.29 9.02
N VAL A 15 -2.83 0.83 7.83
CA VAL A 15 -2.98 0.11 6.55
C VAL A 15 -1.83 0.48 5.64
N ARG A 16 -1.21 -0.53 5.03
CA ARG A 16 -0.14 -0.35 4.04
C ARG A 16 -0.67 -0.72 2.67
N TYR A 17 -0.28 0.08 1.68
CA TYR A 17 -0.69 -0.18 0.30
C TYR A 17 -0.12 -1.50 -0.22
N GLU A 18 1.10 -1.83 0.20
CA GLU A 18 1.83 -3.04 -0.14
C GLU A 18 1.10 -4.29 0.36
N ASP A 19 0.58 -4.27 1.59
CA ASP A 19 -0.22 -5.38 2.13
C ASP A 19 -1.53 -5.55 1.36
N LEU A 20 -2.19 -4.45 0.97
CA LEU A 20 -3.37 -4.50 0.10
C LEU A 20 -3.07 -5.08 -1.30
N LEU A 21 -1.82 -4.99 -1.77
CA LEU A 21 -1.42 -5.60 -3.03
C LEU A 21 -1.12 -7.10 -2.88
N VAL A 22 -0.45 -7.50 -1.80
CA VAL A 22 0.04 -8.88 -1.58
C VAL A 22 -1.04 -9.78 -0.98
N ARG A 23 -1.83 -9.26 -0.02
CA ARG A 23 -2.84 -10.00 0.76
C ARG A 23 -4.16 -9.23 0.84
N PRO A 24 -4.78 -8.90 -0.32
CA PRO A 24 -5.96 -8.03 -0.37
C PRO A 24 -7.15 -8.51 0.46
N ASN A 25 -7.46 -9.82 0.41
CA ASN A 25 -8.61 -10.36 1.13
C ASN A 25 -8.37 -10.28 2.65
N GLU A 26 -7.20 -10.68 3.13
CA GLU A 26 -6.85 -10.63 4.56
C GLU A 26 -6.92 -9.19 5.11
N GLU A 27 -6.36 -8.22 4.38
CA GLU A 27 -6.37 -6.82 4.81
C GLU A 27 -7.77 -6.19 4.77
N VAL A 28 -8.56 -6.49 3.75
CA VAL A 28 -9.95 -6.01 3.67
C VAL A 28 -10.81 -6.63 4.76
N GLU A 29 -10.66 -7.94 5.02
CA GLU A 29 -11.34 -8.62 6.12
C GLU A 29 -11.01 -7.97 7.46
N ARG A 30 -9.72 -7.76 7.73
CA ARG A 30 -9.23 -7.09 8.95
C ARG A 30 -9.83 -5.70 9.12
N LEU A 31 -9.93 -4.92 8.04
CA LEU A 31 -10.48 -3.57 8.07
C LEU A 31 -12.00 -3.56 8.27
N LEU A 32 -12.73 -4.46 7.62
CA LEU A 32 -14.17 -4.60 7.83
C LEU A 32 -14.47 -5.03 9.27
N GLY A 33 -13.73 -5.99 9.81
CA GLY A 33 -13.84 -6.41 11.20
C GLY A 33 -13.54 -5.27 12.18
N TYR A 34 -12.51 -4.47 11.92
CA TYR A 34 -12.21 -3.27 12.69
C TYR A 34 -13.35 -2.24 12.66
N LEU A 35 -14.01 -2.06 11.52
CA LEU A 35 -15.17 -1.17 11.37
C LEU A 35 -16.48 -1.76 11.94
N GLY A 36 -16.45 -3.00 12.47
CA GLY A 36 -17.64 -3.70 12.97
C GLY A 36 -18.62 -4.13 11.87
N VAL A 37 -18.11 -4.35 10.66
CA VAL A 37 -18.88 -4.82 9.50
C VAL A 37 -18.72 -6.34 9.36
N ASP A 38 -19.68 -6.98 8.69
CA ASP A 38 -19.61 -8.40 8.33
C ASP A 38 -18.34 -8.72 7.52
N THR A 39 -17.73 -9.88 7.80
CA THR A 39 -16.48 -10.35 7.21
C THR A 39 -16.65 -11.68 6.47
N ASP A 40 -17.87 -12.01 6.04
CA ASP A 40 -18.14 -13.16 5.17
C ASP A 40 -17.22 -13.15 3.94
N GLU A 41 -16.68 -14.32 3.60
CA GLU A 41 -15.71 -14.51 2.52
C GLU A 41 -16.25 -13.97 1.19
N THR A 42 -17.53 -14.22 0.90
CA THR A 42 -18.16 -13.74 -0.34
C THR A 42 -18.25 -12.21 -0.38
N LEU A 43 -18.50 -11.55 0.77
CA LEU A 43 -18.54 -10.10 0.86
C LEU A 43 -17.14 -9.50 0.66
N VAL A 44 -16.12 -10.05 1.33
CA VAL A 44 -14.72 -9.63 1.23
C VAL A 44 -14.23 -9.75 -0.21
N GLU A 45 -14.39 -10.93 -0.82
CA GLU A 45 -14.01 -11.17 -2.21
C GLU A 45 -14.70 -10.21 -3.18
N ARG A 46 -15.98 -9.93 -2.95
CA ARG A 46 -16.71 -8.96 -3.76
C ARG A 46 -16.11 -7.56 -3.61
N CYS A 47 -15.84 -7.10 -2.40
CA CYS A 47 -15.22 -5.80 -2.15
C CYS A 47 -13.86 -5.68 -2.85
N VAL A 48 -12.99 -6.68 -2.66
CA VAL A 48 -11.66 -6.74 -3.30
C VAL A 48 -11.78 -6.73 -4.82
N SER A 49 -12.67 -7.54 -5.39
CA SER A 49 -12.89 -7.60 -6.83
C SER A 49 -13.40 -6.26 -7.40
N GLN A 50 -14.35 -5.60 -6.71
CA GLN A 50 -14.89 -4.32 -7.16
C GLN A 50 -13.85 -3.19 -7.13
N ALA A 51 -12.93 -3.24 -6.17
CA ALA A 51 -11.86 -2.25 -5.97
C ALA A 51 -10.53 -2.64 -6.63
N SER A 52 -10.48 -3.75 -7.37
CA SER A 52 -9.26 -4.22 -8.05
C SER A 52 -8.75 -3.19 -9.07
N PHE A 53 -7.43 -3.16 -9.26
CA PHE A 53 -6.81 -2.27 -10.24
C PHE A 53 -7.40 -2.52 -11.62
N GLU A 54 -7.52 -3.78 -12.02
CA GLU A 54 -8.07 -4.25 -13.28
C GLU A 54 -9.45 -3.67 -13.56
N LYS A 55 -10.30 -3.62 -12.54
CA LYS A 55 -11.65 -3.08 -12.71
C LYS A 55 -11.65 -1.56 -12.79
N LEU A 56 -10.88 -0.91 -11.93
CA LEU A 56 -10.79 0.55 -11.86
C LEU A 56 -10.06 1.15 -13.07
N SER A 57 -9.09 0.43 -13.62
CA SER A 57 -8.29 0.76 -14.80
C SER A 57 -9.00 0.45 -16.13
N LYS A 58 -10.22 -0.10 -16.07
CA LYS A 58 -11.03 -0.54 -17.21
C LYS A 58 -10.42 -1.69 -18.01
N GLY A 59 -9.81 -2.63 -17.31
CA GLY A 59 -9.35 -3.92 -17.84
C GLY A 59 -7.84 -4.05 -18.01
N ARG A 60 -7.04 -3.09 -17.55
CA ARG A 60 -5.59 -3.19 -17.59
C ARG A 60 -5.06 -4.03 -16.45
N GLU A 61 -4.09 -4.90 -16.75
CA GLU A 61 -3.39 -5.68 -15.75
C GLU A 61 -2.43 -4.80 -14.94
N ARG A 62 -2.17 -5.17 -13.67
CA ARG A 62 -1.14 -4.49 -12.86
C ARG A 62 0.20 -4.54 -13.60
N GLY A 63 0.85 -3.38 -13.71
CA GLY A 63 2.09 -3.21 -14.47
C GLY A 63 1.90 -2.57 -15.85
N GLU A 64 0.69 -2.64 -16.43
CA GLU A 64 0.37 -1.99 -17.70
C GLU A 64 0.17 -0.48 -17.49
N GLU A 65 1.17 0.30 -17.90
CA GLU A 65 1.19 1.74 -17.69
C GLU A 65 0.29 2.50 -18.66
N ASP A 66 -0.50 3.42 -18.11
CA ASP A 66 -1.16 4.51 -18.85
C ASP A 66 -0.89 5.83 -18.12
N PRO A 67 0.04 6.68 -18.62
CA PRO A 67 0.38 7.95 -17.98
C PRO A 67 -0.76 8.96 -17.96
N SER A 68 -1.78 8.77 -18.81
CA SER A 68 -2.94 9.66 -18.88
C SER A 68 -4.06 9.27 -17.91
N SER A 69 -3.94 8.10 -17.28
CA SER A 69 -4.93 7.56 -16.35
C SER A 69 -4.59 7.89 -14.90
N PHE A 70 -5.62 8.11 -14.09
CA PHE A 70 -5.47 8.18 -12.63
C PHE A 70 -4.92 6.87 -12.05
N TYR A 71 -5.37 5.73 -12.58
CA TYR A 71 -4.88 4.41 -12.21
C TYR A 71 -3.64 4.06 -13.05
N ARG A 72 -2.51 4.75 -12.84
CA ARG A 72 -1.36 4.68 -13.77
C ARG A 72 -0.84 3.26 -14.01
N LYS A 73 -0.43 2.54 -12.95
CA LYS A 73 0.27 1.24 -13.07
C LYS A 73 -0.14 0.16 -12.06
N GLY A 74 -0.62 0.55 -10.87
CA GLY A 74 -1.16 -0.41 -9.88
C GLY A 74 -0.14 -1.34 -9.23
N VAL A 75 1.11 -0.91 -9.09
CA VAL A 75 2.22 -1.70 -8.53
C VAL A 75 2.98 -0.90 -7.48
N ALA A 76 3.56 -1.59 -6.50
CA ALA A 76 4.53 -1.04 -5.56
C ALA A 76 5.96 -1.13 -6.13
N GLY A 77 6.85 -0.26 -5.63
CA GLY A 77 8.28 -0.30 -5.98
C GLY A 77 8.66 0.33 -7.33
N ASP A 78 7.70 0.87 -8.08
CA ASP A 78 7.96 1.45 -9.41
C ASP A 78 8.93 2.64 -9.39
N TRP A 79 9.09 3.30 -8.24
CA TRP A 79 10.04 4.39 -8.05
C TRP A 79 11.49 3.99 -8.40
N ARG A 80 11.87 2.72 -8.22
CA ARG A 80 13.20 2.20 -8.56
C ARG A 80 13.55 2.36 -10.05
N ASN A 81 12.55 2.45 -10.92
CA ASN A 81 12.74 2.67 -12.35
C ASN A 81 13.06 4.12 -12.72
N TYR A 82 12.85 5.06 -11.79
CA TYR A 82 12.97 6.50 -12.05
C TYR A 82 14.03 7.18 -11.18
N PHE A 83 14.33 6.61 -10.02
CA PHE A 83 15.39 7.14 -9.16
C PHE A 83 16.75 7.01 -9.83
N THR A 84 17.46 8.13 -9.92
CA THR A 84 18.89 8.12 -10.23
C THR A 84 19.69 7.74 -8.98
N GLU A 85 20.98 7.43 -9.15
CA GLU A 85 21.88 7.20 -8.00
C GLU A 85 21.95 8.43 -7.08
N GLU A 86 21.88 9.64 -7.64
CA GLU A 86 21.87 10.88 -6.87
C GLU A 86 20.58 11.03 -6.06
N ASP A 87 19.41 10.74 -6.67
CA ASP A 87 18.12 10.76 -5.96
C ASP A 87 18.12 9.74 -4.82
N GLY A 88 18.64 8.53 -5.07
CA GLY A 88 18.76 7.48 -4.07
C GLY A 88 19.64 7.92 -2.90
N ARG A 89 20.80 8.53 -3.18
CA ARG A 89 21.70 9.07 -2.14
C ARG A 89 21.01 10.14 -1.29
N ILE A 90 20.35 11.11 -1.91
CA ILE A 90 19.65 12.20 -1.21
C ILE A 90 18.52 11.62 -0.36
N PHE A 91 17.72 10.70 -0.91
CA PHE A 91 16.60 10.14 -0.17
C PHE A 91 17.05 9.26 1.00
N LYS A 92 18.15 8.51 0.87
CA LYS A 92 18.77 7.78 1.98
C LYS A 92 19.20 8.72 3.10
N GLU A 93 19.81 9.86 2.76
CA GLU A 93 20.23 10.89 3.70
C GLU A 93 19.05 11.51 4.46
N GLU A 94 17.96 11.83 3.75
CA GLU A 94 16.81 12.54 4.33
C GLU A 94 15.80 11.62 5.04
N ALA A 95 15.60 10.39 4.53
CA ALA A 95 14.48 9.53 4.92
C ALA A 95 14.81 8.03 5.04
N GLY A 96 16.06 7.61 4.80
CA GLY A 96 16.44 6.18 4.83
C GLY A 96 16.14 5.51 6.18
N GLU A 97 16.56 6.13 7.28
CA GLU A 97 16.26 5.67 8.65
C GLU A 97 14.75 5.60 8.94
N LEU A 98 13.98 6.50 8.34
CA LEU A 98 12.52 6.49 8.49
C LEU A 98 11.90 5.29 7.78
N LEU A 99 12.36 4.95 6.57
CA LEU A 99 11.89 3.76 5.85
C LEU A 99 12.18 2.48 6.64
N ILE A 100 13.38 2.36 7.22
CA ILE A 100 13.76 1.21 8.04
C ILE A 100 12.88 1.11 9.28
N ARG A 101 12.71 2.23 10.00
CA ARG A 101 11.86 2.27 11.20
C ARG A 101 10.40 1.93 10.90
N LEU A 102 9.90 2.32 9.73
CA LEU A 102 8.56 1.99 9.27
C LEU A 102 8.48 0.58 8.66
N GLY A 103 9.59 -0.13 8.47
CA GLY A 103 9.64 -1.48 7.90
C GLY A 103 9.38 -1.53 6.40
N TYR A 104 9.64 -0.44 5.67
CA TYR A 104 9.59 -0.41 4.20
C TYR A 104 10.88 -0.95 3.56
N GLU A 105 12.01 -0.85 4.26
CA GLU A 105 13.31 -1.36 3.85
C GLU A 105 14.02 -1.98 5.07
N GLU A 106 14.95 -2.91 4.86
CA GLU A 106 15.67 -3.58 5.95
C GLU A 106 16.90 -2.80 6.42
N ASP A 107 17.58 -2.14 5.48
CA ASP A 107 18.81 -1.37 5.70
C ASP A 107 18.93 -0.22 4.68
N LEU A 108 20.12 0.37 4.53
CA LEU A 108 20.38 1.45 3.57
C LEU A 108 20.95 0.95 2.23
N ASP A 109 20.99 -0.36 1.99
CA ASP A 109 21.58 -0.98 0.79
C ASP A 109 20.54 -1.26 -0.32
N TRP A 110 19.35 -0.67 -0.23
CA TRP A 110 18.29 -0.70 -1.26
C TRP A 110 18.57 0.13 -2.51
#